data_AF-A0A353XZD4-F1
#
_entry.id   AF-A0A353XZD4-F1
#
_cell.length_a   1.000
_cell.length_b   1.000
_cell.length_c   1.000
_cell.angle_alpha   90.00
_cell.angle_beta   90.00
_cell.angle_gamma   90.00
#
_symmetry.space_group_name_H-M   'P 1'
#
loop_
_entity.id
_entity.type
_entity.pdbx_description
1 polymer ?
#
loop_
_entity_poly.entity_id
_entity_poly.type
_entity_poly.pdbx_seq_one_letter_code
_entity_poly.pdbx_strand_id
1 'polypeptide(L)' 'MSKLKEYFYTDWEAMTASDWVGLVITVVVFLLMVALYVYVLRPKNREKLESQRFIPMDDD' A
#
# COMPACT_ATOMS: atom_id res chain seq x y z
N MET A 1 24.92 9.01 26.26
CA MET A 1 24.14 8.78 25.03
C MET A 1 23.01 7.83 25.40
N SER A 2 21.74 8.16 25.15
CA SER A 2 20.60 7.39 25.67
C SER A 2 20.43 6.06 24.92
N LYS A 3 20.41 4.95 25.66
CA LYS A 3 20.23 3.57 25.13
C LYS A 3 19.01 3.41 24.20
N LEU A 4 18.01 4.28 24.36
CA LEU A 4 16.82 4.31 23.52
C LEU A 4 17.14 4.70 22.07
N LYS A 5 18.06 5.64 21.85
CA LYS A 5 18.43 6.07 20.49
C LYS A 5 19.15 4.96 19.71
N GLU A 6 19.95 4.16 20.41
CA GLU A 6 20.70 3.03 19.87
C GLU A 6 19.77 1.87 19.47
N TYR A 7 18.68 1.65 20.22
CA TYR A 7 17.68 0.64 19.90
C TYR A 7 16.90 0.92 18.60
N PHE A 8 16.66 2.20 18.30
CA PHE A 8 16.00 2.64 17.05
C PHE A 8 17.00 3.03 15.97
N TYR A 9 18.29 2.75 16.17
CA TYR A 9 19.31 2.98 15.16
C TYR A 9 19.27 1.82 14.17
N THR A 10 18.68 2.08 13.01
CA THR A 10 18.76 1.18 11.86
C THR A 10 19.96 1.60 11.04
N ASP A 11 20.92 0.70 10.83
CA ASP A 11 22.01 0.96 9.90
C ASP A 11 21.50 0.79 8.46
N TRP A 12 21.21 1.91 7.81
CA TRP A 12 20.67 1.95 6.44
C TRP A 12 21.74 1.58 5.40
N GLU A 13 23.02 1.77 5.70
CA GLU A 13 24.14 1.42 4.82
C GLU A 13 24.42 -0.09 4.83
N ALA A 14 24.09 -0.76 5.94
CA ALA A 14 24.22 -2.22 6.06
C ALA A 14 23.09 -3.01 5.36
N MET A 15 22.04 -2.35 4.86
CA MET A 15 20.95 -3.02 4.16
C MET A 15 21.39 -3.53 2.79
N THR A 16 21.12 -4.81 2.52
CA THR A 16 21.41 -5.42 1.21
C THR A 16 20.44 -4.90 0.14
N ALA A 17 20.79 -5.05 -1.14
CA ALA A 17 19.92 -4.65 -2.24
C ALA A 17 18.53 -5.33 -2.19
N SER A 18 18.45 -6.58 -1.73
CA SER A 18 17.19 -7.29 -1.56
C SER A 18 16.32 -6.70 -0.45
N ASP A 19 16.93 -6.25 0.66
CA ASP A 19 16.19 -5.65 1.77
C ASP A 19 15.56 -4.31 1.32
N TRP A 20 16.29 -3.53 0.53
CA TRP A 20 15.79 -2.30 -0.09
C TRP A 20 14.63 -2.55 -1.06
N VAL A 21 14.74 -3.58 -1.90
CA VAL A 21 13.65 -3.97 -2.81
C VAL A 21 12.41 -4.37 -2.03
N GLY A 22 12.56 -5.20 -0.99
CA GLY A 22 11.46 -5.58 -0.11
C GLY A 22 10.78 -4.37 0.53
N LEU A 23 11.58 -3.46 1.11
CA LEU A 23 11.09 -2.23 1.72
C LEU A 23 10.29 -1.37 0.72
N VAL A 24 10.84 -1.14 -0.48
CA VAL A 24 10.18 -0.33 -1.52
C VAL A 24 8.87 -0.97 -1.95
N ILE A 25 8.84 -2.28 -2.20
CA ILE A 25 7.62 -3.00 -2.58
C ILE A 25 6.57 -2.86 -1.48
N THR A 26 6.95 -3.07 -0.21
CA THR A 26 6.02 -2.93 0.91
C THR A 26 5.42 -1.52 0.99
N VAL A 27 6.25 -0.48 0.86
CA VAL A 27 5.77 0.92 0.88
C VAL A 27 4.84 1.20 -0.30
N VAL A 28 5.18 0.73 -1.50
CA VAL A 28 4.34 0.92 -2.71
C VAL A 28 2.99 0.23 -2.55
N VAL A 29 2.98 -1.04 -2.12
CA VAL A 29 1.73 -1.80 -1.91
C VAL A 29 0.87 -1.13 -0.83
N PHE A 30 1.48 -0.65 0.26
CA PHE A 30 0.76 0.08 1.29
C PHE A 30 0.09 1.35 0.74
N LEU A 31 0.82 2.16 -0.03
CA LEU A 31 0.26 3.37 -0.65
C LEU A 31 -0.85 3.04 -1.66
N LEU A 32 -0.70 1.96 -2.45
CA LEU A 32 -1.74 1.48 -3.35
C LEU A 32 -3.00 1.07 -2.58
N MET A 33 -2.87 0.36 -1.47
CA MET A 33 -3.99 -0.03 -0.61
C MET A 33 -4.71 1.19 -0.04
N VAL A 34 -3.97 2.19 0.45
CA VAL A 34 -4.54 3.45 0.95
C VAL A 34 -5.25 4.21 -0.17
N ALA A 35 -4.63 4.33 -1.35
CA ALA A 35 -5.22 4.98 -2.50
C ALA A 35 -6.51 4.29 -2.95
N LEU A 36 -6.53 2.95 -3.01
CA LEU A 36 -7.71 2.16 -3.32
C LEU A 36 -8.80 2.36 -2.26
N TYR A 37 -8.46 2.32 -0.98
CA TYR A 37 -9.41 2.53 0.11
C TYR A 37 -10.10 3.90 0.00
N VAL A 38 -9.32 4.95 -0.22
CA VAL A 38 -9.84 6.31 -0.43
C VAL A 38 -10.65 6.39 -1.73
N TYR A 39 -10.20 5.75 -2.81
CA TYR A 39 -10.91 5.73 -4.09
C TYR A 39 -12.28 5.05 -3.98
N VAL A 40 -12.35 3.91 -3.29
CA VAL A 40 -13.58 3.12 -3.12
C VAL A 40 -14.57 3.84 -2.20
N LEU A 41 -14.10 4.42 -1.09
CA LEU A 41 -14.96 5.11 -0.14
C LEU A 41 -15.38 6.52 -0.57
N ARG A 42 -14.82 7.03 -1.67
CA ARG A 42 -15.20 8.34 -2.20
C ARG A 42 -16.61 8.26 -2.81
N PRO A 43 -17.59 9.06 -2.33
CA PRO A 43 -18.98 8.96 -2.79
C PRO A 43 -19.14 9.24 -4.28
N LYS A 44 -18.27 10.09 -4.86
CA LYS A 44 -18.24 10.38 -6.30
C LYS A 44 -17.97 9.13 -7.17
N ASN A 45 -17.32 8.12 -6.62
CA ASN A 45 -16.90 6.93 -7.35
C ASN A 45 -17.91 5.79 -7.20
N ARG A 46 -18.89 5.96 -6.30
CA ARG A 46 -19.88 4.95 -5.94
C ARG A 46 -20.69 4.48 -7.14
N GLU A 47 -21.23 5.40 -7.94
CA GLU A 47 -22.07 5.06 -9.10
C GLU A 47 -21.30 4.26 -10.16
N LYS A 48 -20.03 4.61 -10.41
CA LYS A 48 -19.14 3.88 -11.33
C LYS A 48 -18.74 2.50 -10.80
N LEU A 49 -18.62 2.35 -9.49
CA LEU A 49 -18.33 1.06 -8.85
C LEU A 49 -19.58 0.17 -8.79
N GLU A 50 -20.75 0.76 -8.58
CA GLU A 50 -22.04 0.07 -8.62
C GLU A 50 -22.41 -0.37 -10.04
N SER A 51 -22.04 0.39 -11.07
CA SER A 51 -22.24 -0.02 -12.48
C SER A 51 -21.39 -1.24 -12.86
N GLN A 52 -20.36 -1.56 -12.07
CA GLN A 52 -19.47 -2.70 -12.24
C GLN A 52 -19.85 -3.88 -11.32
N ARG A 53 -21.00 -3.80 -10.64
CA ARG A 53 -21.46 -4.83 -9.70
C ARG A 53 -21.74 -6.19 -10.36
N PHE A 54 -22.09 -6.20 -11.64
CA PHE A 54 -22.49 -7.42 -12.37
C PHE A 54 -21.42 -7.98 -13.31
N ILE A 55 -20.17 -7.47 -13.29
CA ILE A 55 -19.09 -7.95 -14.17
C ILE A 55 -18.94 -9.49 -14.22
N PRO A 56 -19.07 -10.27 -13.11
CA PRO A 56 -18.96 -11.73 -13.18
C PRO A 56 -20.27 -12.45 -13.58
N MET A 57 -21.37 -11.73 -13.72
CA MET A 57 -22.71 -12.25 -14.03
C MET A 57 -23.20 -11.86 -15.43
N ASP A 58 -22.49 -10.95 -16.10
CA ASP A 58 -22.72 -10.58 -17.50
C ASP A 58 -22.03 -11.62 -18.41
N ASP A 59 -22.50 -12.87 -18.36
CA ASP A 59 -22.23 -13.92 -19.35
C ASP A 59 -23.35 -13.87 -20.42
N ASP A 60 -23.28 -12.88 -21.31
CA ASP A 60 -23.96 -12.90 -22.62
C ASP A 60 -22.91 -12.98 -23.75
#